data_AF-A0A1G7DLA7-F1
#
_entry.id   AF-A0A1G7DLA7-F1
#
_cell.length_a   1.000
_cell.length_b   1.000
_cell.length_c   1.000
_cell.angle_alpha   90.00
_cell.angle_beta   90.00
_cell.angle_gamma   90.00
#
_symmetry.space_group_name_H-M   'P 1'
#
loop_
_entity.id
_entity.type
_entity.pdbx_description
1 polymer ?
#
loop_
_entity_poly.entity_id
_entity_poly.type
_entity_poly.pdbx_seq_one_letter_code
_entity_poly.pdbx_strand_id
1 'polypeptide(L)' 'MTGNKVHHEYQPDVMRVVASGSWRDLRTFVMTWTCVESAFRDTVTCTFEGPQVRFARSVNVNSLALDMPTLMGKLA' A
#
# COMPACT_ATOMS: atom_id res chain seq x y z
N MET A 1 4.82 -0.03 -8.35
CA MET A 1 4.66 -1.39 -7.78
C MET A 1 3.19 -1.77 -7.83
N THR A 2 2.86 -2.86 -8.52
CA THR A 2 1.48 -3.41 -8.61
C THR A 2 1.11 -4.18 -7.34
N GLY A 3 -0.18 -4.40 -7.11
CA GLY A 3 -0.70 -5.17 -5.97
C GLY A 3 -0.95 -6.65 -6.27
N ASN A 4 -0.74 -7.12 -7.51
CA ASN A 4 -1.15 -8.44 -7.97
C ASN A 4 -0.73 -9.61 -7.05
N LYS A 5 0.47 -9.54 -6.45
CA LYS A 5 0.96 -10.58 -5.52
C LYS A 5 0.14 -10.74 -4.25
N VAL A 6 -0.56 -9.69 -3.82
CA VAL A 6 -1.50 -9.71 -2.70
C VAL A 6 -2.96 -9.69 -3.17
N HIS A 7 -3.22 -9.72 -4.48
CA HIS A 7 -4.54 -9.61 -5.12
C HIS A 7 -4.90 -10.83 -5.98
N HIS A 8 -4.54 -12.05 -5.56
CA HIS A 8 -4.73 -13.29 -6.35
C HIS A 8 -4.16 -13.22 -7.79
N GLU A 9 -3.03 -12.55 -7.98
CA GLU A 9 -2.40 -12.31 -9.27
C GLU A 9 -3.26 -11.49 -10.27
N TYR A 10 -4.35 -10.85 -9.81
CA TYR A 10 -5.12 -9.94 -10.66
C TYR A 10 -4.27 -8.75 -11.10
N GLN A 11 -4.10 -8.64 -12.42
CA GLN A 11 -3.33 -7.60 -13.06
C GLN A 11 -3.95 -7.23 -14.41
N PRO A 12 -5.15 -6.63 -14.43
CA PRO A 12 -5.71 -6.10 -15.68
C PRO A 12 -4.84 -4.98 -16.22
N ASP A 13 -5.02 -4.66 -17.51
CA ASP A 13 -4.33 -3.56 -18.17
C ASP A 13 -4.53 -2.21 -17.45
N VAL A 14 -5.69 -2.03 -16.82
CA VAL A 14 -6.03 -0.86 -16.01
C VAL A 14 -6.60 -1.30 -14.67
N MET A 15 -5.99 -0.81 -13.58
CA MET A 15 -6.46 -0.95 -12.21
C MET A 15 -6.55 0.44 -11.59
N ARG A 16 -7.76 0.96 -11.41
CA ARG A 16 -8.01 2.27 -10.81
C ARG A 16 -7.95 2.15 -9.29
N VAL A 17 -7.38 3.17 -8.66
CA VAL A 17 -7.27 3.25 -7.20
C VAL A 17 -7.94 4.53 -6.73
N VAL A 18 -8.90 4.39 -5.81
CA VAL A 18 -9.39 5.51 -5.00
C VAL A 18 -8.63 5.50 -3.69
N ALA A 19 -7.90 6.58 -3.42
CA ALA A 19 -7.03 6.68 -2.25
C ALA A 19 -7.50 7.78 -1.29
N SER A 20 -7.40 7.50 0.00
CA SER A 20 -7.50 8.48 1.08
C SER A 20 -6.40 8.23 2.10
N GLY A 21 -6.09 9.22 2.93
CA GLY A 21 -5.09 9.03 3.98
C GLY A 21 -5.13 10.12 5.04
N SER A 22 -4.53 9.81 6.18
CA SER A 22 -4.41 10.73 7.31
C SER A 22 -3.09 10.50 8.04
N TRP A 23 -2.63 11.55 8.72
CA TRP A 23 -1.54 11.45 9.67
C TRP A 23 -2.05 10.80 10.95
N ARG A 24 -1.42 9.69 11.35
CA ARG A 24 -1.67 9.05 12.64
C ARG A 24 -0.87 9.73 13.76
N ASP A 25 0.32 10.21 13.40
CA ASP A 25 1.23 10.97 14.25
C ASP A 25 2.20 11.80 13.38
N LEU A 26 3.19 12.46 13.99
CA LEU A 26 4.17 13.32 13.30
C LEU A 26 5.04 12.60 12.26
N ARG A 27 5.10 11.28 12.28
CA ARG A 27 6.01 10.46 11.46
C ARG A 27 5.31 9.36 10.67
N THR A 28 4.01 9.18 10.85
CA THR A 28 3.26 8.07 10.26
C THR A 28 2.07 8.58 9.46
N PHE A 29 2.15 8.47 8.13
CA PHE A 29 1.03 8.71 7.23
C PHE A 29 0.43 7.38 6.79
N VAL A 30 -0.87 7.19 7.04
CA VAL A 30 -1.58 5.95 6.71
C VAL A 30 -2.60 6.24 5.62
N MET A 31 -2.59 5.42 4.58
CA MET A 31 -3.51 5.51 3.46
C MET A 31 -4.35 4.25 3.31
N THR A 32 -5.56 4.43 2.81
CA THR A 32 -6.44 3.37 2.32
C THR A 32 -6.54 3.49 0.81
N TRP A 33 -6.20 2.43 0.07
CA TRP A 33 -6.27 2.36 -1.38
C TRP A 33 -7.30 1.31 -1.80
N THR A 34 -8.44 1.73 -2.32
CA THR A 34 -9.49 0.83 -2.81
C THR A 34 -9.31 0.61 -4.30
N CYS A 35 -9.07 -0.65 -4.70
CA CYS A 35 -8.87 -1.03 -6.10
C CYS A 35 -10.23 -1.28 -6.77
N VAL A 36 -10.65 -0.38 -7.67
CA VAL A 36 -12.03 -0.29 -8.18
C VAL A 36 -12.50 -1.56 -8.89
N GLU A 37 -11.60 -2.24 -9.59
CA GLU A 37 -11.89 -3.45 -10.36
C GLU A 37 -11.87 -4.73 -9.51
N SER A 38 -11.76 -4.63 -8.17
CA SER A 38 -11.62 -5.78 -7.29
C SER A 38 -12.25 -5.57 -5.91
N ALA A 39 -12.26 -6.61 -5.09
CA ALA A 39 -12.64 -6.52 -3.67
C ALA A 39 -11.49 -6.07 -2.76
N PHE A 40 -10.31 -5.78 -3.34
CA PHE A 40 -9.12 -5.50 -2.56
C PHE A 40 -9.05 -4.04 -2.13
N ARG A 41 -8.72 -3.88 -0.85
CA ARG A 41 -8.45 -2.61 -0.22
C ARG A 41 -7.14 -2.71 0.52
N ASP A 42 -6.17 -1.92 0.09
CA ASP A 42 -4.86 -1.92 0.69
C ASP A 42 -4.76 -0.87 1.79
N THR A 43 -4.00 -1.21 2.83
CA THR A 43 -3.48 -0.26 3.80
C THR A 43 -2.03 0.03 3.45
N VAL A 44 -1.70 1.29 3.21
CA VAL A 44 -0.34 1.73 2.93
C VAL A 44 0.13 2.63 4.07
N THR A 45 1.24 2.26 4.71
CA THR A 45 1.84 3.03 5.80
C THR A 45 3.19 3.56 5.38
N CYS A 46 3.33 4.88 5.44
CA CYS A 46 4.61 5.58 5.28
C CYS A 46 5.11 6.01 6.65
N THR A 47 6.29 5.53 7.05
CA THR A 47 6.97 5.96 8.29
C THR A 47 8.23 6.75 7.95
N PHE A 48 8.36 7.95 8.51
CA PHE A 48 9.44 8.91 8.20
C PHE A 48 10.46 9.00 9.35
N GLU A 49 11.73 8.73 9.01
CA GLU A 49 12.86 8.76 9.93
C GLU A 49 14.01 9.59 9.34
N GLY A 50 14.01 10.89 9.63
CA GLY A 50 14.97 11.82 9.03
C GLY A 50 14.76 11.87 7.51
N PRO A 51 15.81 11.64 6.69
CA PRO A 51 15.65 11.59 5.24
C PRO A 51 15.08 10.27 4.74
N GLN A 52 14.85 9.27 5.61
CA GLN A 52 14.41 7.94 5.19
C GLN A 52 12.90 7.80 5.27
N VAL A 53 12.32 7.02 4.36
CA VAL A 53 10.93 6.59 4.41
C VAL A 53 10.84 5.08 4.30
N ARG A 54 10.03 4.46 5.17
CA ARG A 54 9.61 3.06 5.07
C ARG A 54 8.21 3.04 4.48
N PHE A 55 8.00 2.29 3.41
CA PHE A 55 6.73 2.13 2.73
C PHE A 55 6.26 0.68 2.88
N ALA A 56 5.29 0.47 3.77
CA ALA A 56 4.66 -0.83 3.99
C ALA A 56 3.28 -0.84 3.32
N ARG A 57 2.93 -1.95 2.67
CA ARG A 57 1.63 -2.14 2.02
C ARG A 57 1.08 -3.51 2.37
N SER A 58 -0.15 -3.54 2.85
CA SER A 58 -0.89 -4.78 3.12
C SER A 58 -2.29 -4.72 2.51
N VAL A 59 -2.93 -5.88 2.34
CA VAL A 59 -4.29 -6.01 1.79
C VAL A 59 -5.27 -6.47 2.88
N ASN A 60 -6.53 -6.06 2.77
CA ASN A 60 -7.61 -6.46 3.68
C ASN A 60 -7.87 -7.98 3.71
N VAL A 61 -7.66 -8.67 2.59
CA VAL A 61 -7.91 -10.12 2.46
C VAL A 61 -7.08 -10.71 1.34
N ASN A 62 -6.51 -11.88 1.59
CA ASN A 62 -5.91 -12.76 0.59
C ASN A 62 -5.82 -14.17 1.22
N SER A 63 -5.82 -15.21 0.40
CA SER A 63 -5.60 -16.59 0.88
C SER A 63 -4.12 -16.92 1.11
N LEU A 64 -3.22 -16.08 0.58
CA LEU A 64 -1.77 -16.19 0.70
C LEU A 64 -1.24 -15.02 1.53
N ALA A 65 -0.17 -14.36 1.05
CA ALA A 65 0.43 -13.22 1.73
C ALA A 65 -0.52 -12.03 1.82
N LEU A 66 -0.59 -11.40 2.99
CA LEU A 66 -1.32 -10.16 3.19
C LEU A 66 -0.42 -8.92 3.02
N ASP A 67 0.89 -9.10 3.05
CA ASP A 67 1.87 -8.01 3.08
C ASP A 67 2.80 -8.08 1.87
N MET A 68 3.08 -6.91 1.30
CA MET A 68 4.17 -6.74 0.34
C MET A 68 5.50 -6.49 1.10
N PRO A 69 6.65 -6.84 0.51
CA PRO A 69 7.93 -6.44 1.07
C PRO A 69 8.01 -4.91 1.27
N THR A 70 8.43 -4.50 2.46
CA THR A 70 8.60 -3.08 2.80
C THR A 70 9.67 -2.45 1.92
N LEU A 71 9.32 -1.35 1.25
CA LEU A 71 10.26 -0.56 0.47
C LEU A 71 10.93 0.49 1.34
N MET A 72 12.20 0.75 1.07
CA MET A 72 12.98 1.80 1.73
C MET A 72 13.27 2.90 0.70
N GLY A 73 12.98 4.15 1.06
CA GLY A 73 13.28 5.33 0.25
C GLY A 73 14.12 6.34 1.03
N LYS A 74 14.75 7.26 0.30
CA LYS A 74 15.50 8.39 0.85
C LYS A 74 15.12 9.67 0.09
N LEU A 75 14.86 10.76 0.82
CA LEU A 75 14.69 12.10 0.26
C LEU A 75 16.01 12.56 -0.37
N ALA A 76 15.91 13.09 -1.58
CA ALA A 76 17.03 13.61 -2.38
C ALA A 76 17.56 14.94 -1.82
#